data_AF-A0A954HJ58-F1
#
_entry.id   AF-A0A954HJ58-F1
#
_cell.length_a   1.000
_cell.length_b   1.000
_cell.length_c   1.000
_cell.angle_alpha   90.00
_cell.angle_beta   90.00
_cell.angle_gamma   90.00
#
_symmetry.space_group_name_H-M   'P 1'
#
loop_
_entity.id
_entity.type
_entity.pdbx_description
1 polymer ?
#
loop_
_entity_poly.entity_id
_entity_poly.type
_entity_poly.pdbx_seq_one_letter_code
_entity_poly.pdbx_strand_id
1 'polypeptide(L)'
;PYRVDLSEETEQDVEIIIRNFRSTEQQHRVALVLPEGVVATPVVLEGSVPPESRQKFTVKLRREAVPQSTGVQLIPFDITLDGKRYGQLFDFLVRLPEKP
;
A
#
# COMPACT_ATOMS: atom_id res chain seq x y z
N PRO A 1 2.01 7.31 0.81
CA PRO A 1 3.20 7.52 1.67
C PRO A 1 4.49 7.29 0.87
N TYR A 2 5.61 7.89 1.26
CA TYR A 2 6.91 7.57 0.68
C TYR A 2 7.72 6.61 1.57
N ARG A 3 7.67 6.80 2.90
CA ARG A 3 8.33 5.95 3.89
C ARG A 3 7.45 5.78 5.14
N VAL A 4 7.45 4.58 5.70
CA VAL A 4 6.77 4.17 6.95
C VAL A 4 7.82 3.57 7.87
N ASP A 5 7.75 3.84 9.17
CA ASP A 5 8.69 3.28 10.15
C ASP A 5 7.95 2.39 11.15
N LEU A 6 8.20 1.09 11.08
CA LEU A 6 7.72 0.06 12.01
C LEU A 6 8.89 -0.61 12.75
N SER A 7 10.06 0.04 12.79
CA SER A 7 11.23 -0.47 13.49
C SER A 7 11.12 -0.33 15.01
N GLU A 8 10.46 0.74 15.47
CA GLU A 8 10.20 1.00 16.89
C GLU A 8 8.73 0.73 17.23
N GLU A 9 7.81 1.20 16.39
CA GLU A 9 6.37 0.99 16.55
C GLU A 9 5.91 -0.34 15.93
N THR A 10 4.89 -0.96 16.51
CA THR A 10 4.31 -2.20 15.97
C THR A 10 3.21 -1.96 14.95
N GLU A 11 2.61 -0.77 14.93
CA GLU A 11 1.57 -0.39 13.97
C GLU A 11 1.60 1.09 13.60
N GLN A 12 1.13 1.41 12.41
CA GLN A 12 1.02 2.79 11.92
C GLN A 12 -0.08 2.90 10.87
N ASP A 13 -0.88 3.98 10.94
CA ASP A 13 -1.84 4.32 9.89
C ASP A 13 -1.15 5.11 8.78
N VAL A 14 -1.41 4.73 7.52
CA VAL A 14 -0.91 5.40 6.33
C VAL A 14 -2.03 5.80 5.39
N GLU A 15 -1.93 7.02 4.84
CA GLU A 15 -2.84 7.50 3.81
C GLU A 15 -2.30 7.16 2.41
N ILE A 16 -3.11 6.43 1.64
CA ILE A 16 -2.90 6.19 0.21
C ILE A 16 -3.96 6.97 -0.56
N ILE A 17 -3.51 7.73 -1.56
CA ILE A 17 -4.37 8.56 -2.40
C ILE A 17 -4.36 7.99 -3.81
N ILE A 18 -5.54 7.63 -4.31
CA ILE A 18 -5.73 7.18 -5.68
C ILE A 18 -6.37 8.33 -6.45
N ARG A 19 -5.74 8.76 -7.52
CA ARG A 19 -6.17 9.91 -8.33
C ARG A 19 -6.48 9.48 -9.75
N ASN A 20 -7.67 9.85 -10.21
CA ASN A 20 -8.07 9.70 -11.59
C ASN A 20 -7.82 11.00 -12.33
N PHE A 21 -6.96 10.96 -13.35
CA PHE A 21 -6.65 12.09 -14.21
C PHE A 21 -7.45 12.08 -15.53
N ARG A 22 -8.24 11.03 -15.76
CA ARG A 22 -9.06 10.89 -16.96
C ARG A 22 -10.33 11.72 -16.82
N SER A 23 -10.92 12.07 -17.96
CA SER A 23 -12.22 12.73 -18.06
C SER A 23 -13.42 11.77 -17.89
N THR A 24 -13.16 10.50 -17.63
CA THR A 24 -14.16 9.45 -17.36
C THR A 24 -13.92 8.83 -16.00
N GLU A 25 -14.95 8.23 -15.42
CA GLU A 25 -14.81 7.39 -14.24
C GLU A 25 -13.77 6.27 -14.49
N GLN A 26 -13.06 5.89 -13.43
CA GLN A 26 -12.06 4.82 -13.47
C GLN A 26 -12.25 3.86 -12.29
N GLN A 27 -12.42 2.59 -12.61
CA GLN A 27 -12.38 1.51 -11.64
C GLN A 27 -10.93 1.16 -11.32
N HIS A 28 -10.65 0.89 -10.04
CA HIS A 28 -9.33 0.50 -9.59
C HIS A 28 -9.41 -0.66 -8.60
N ARG A 29 -8.39 -1.50 -8.65
CA ARG A 29 -8.03 -2.44 -7.61
C ARG A 29 -6.53 -2.35 -7.39
N VAL A 30 -6.14 -1.94 -6.19
CA VAL A 30 -4.73 -1.76 -5.80
C VAL A 30 -4.45 -2.68 -4.62
N ALA A 31 -3.68 -3.74 -4.85
CA ALA A 31 -3.28 -4.67 -3.80
C ALA A 31 -1.87 -4.33 -3.30
N LEU A 32 -1.72 -4.21 -1.98
CA LEU A 32 -0.41 -4.04 -1.34
C LEU A 32 0.29 -5.39 -1.27
N VAL A 33 1.49 -5.48 -1.86
CA VAL A 33 2.36 -6.66 -1.77
C VAL A 33 3.26 -6.49 -0.56
N LEU A 34 2.94 -7.21 0.51
CA LEU A 34 3.57 -7.03 1.82
C LEU A 34 4.80 -7.94 1.98
N PRO A 35 5.87 -7.46 2.61
CA PRO A 35 6.96 -8.32 3.05
C PRO A 35 6.48 -9.27 4.16
N GLU A 36 7.23 -10.36 4.37
CA GLU A 36 6.96 -11.32 5.43
C GLU A 36 6.89 -10.63 6.80
N GLY A 37 5.87 -10.97 7.60
CA GLY A 37 5.64 -10.40 8.93
C GLY A 37 5.05 -8.99 8.93
N VAL A 38 4.59 -8.46 7.80
CA VAL A 38 3.81 -7.21 7.73
C VAL A 38 2.40 -7.51 7.25
N VAL A 39 1.41 -6.95 7.95
CA VAL A 39 -0.01 -7.02 7.58
C VAL A 39 -0.57 -5.62 7.35
N ALA A 40 -1.58 -5.52 6.50
CA ALA A 40 -2.26 -4.28 6.16
C ALA A 40 -3.78 -4.44 6.21
N THR A 41 -4.46 -3.46 6.79
CA THR A 41 -5.93 -3.42 6.83
C THR A 41 -6.44 -2.06 6.35
N PRO A 42 -7.10 -1.99 5.19
CA PRO A 42 -7.25 -3.05 4.18
C PRO A 42 -5.96 -3.31 3.38
N VAL A 43 -5.78 -4.55 2.92
CA VAL A 43 -4.66 -4.94 2.02
C VAL A 43 -4.97 -4.70 0.54
N VAL A 44 -6.24 -4.59 0.18
CA VAL A 44 -6.71 -4.24 -1.16
C VAL A 44 -7.56 -2.98 -1.09
N LEU A 45 -7.21 -1.99 -1.91
CA LEU A 45 -7.98 -0.76 -2.11
C LEU A 45 -8.73 -0.91 -3.42
N GLU A 46 -10.04 -1.12 -3.34
CA GLU A 46 -10.90 -1.33 -4.50
C GLU A 46 -12.04 -0.32 -4.49
N GLY A 47 -12.36 0.20 -5.68
CA GLY A 47 -13.44 1.16 -5.83
C GLY A 47 -13.45 1.83 -7.19
N SER A 48 -14.17 2.95 -7.26
CA SER A 48 -14.30 3.78 -8.45
C SER A 48 -14.00 5.23 -8.11
N VAL A 49 -13.21 5.90 -8.95
CA VAL A 49 -12.85 7.31 -8.77
C VAL A 49 -13.46 8.14 -9.90
N PRO A 50 -14.30 9.14 -9.58
CA PRO A 50 -14.88 10.04 -10.58
C PRO A 50 -13.82 10.74 -11.44
N PRO A 51 -14.20 11.27 -12.62
CA PRO A 51 -13.32 12.07 -13.47
C PRO A 51 -12.56 13.14 -12.69
N GLU A 52 -11.28 13.32 -13.02
CA GLU A 52 -10.42 14.41 -12.52
C GLU A 52 -10.37 14.56 -10.98
N SER A 53 -10.66 13.49 -10.25
CA SER A 53 -10.83 13.50 -8.80
C SER A 53 -9.87 12.54 -8.08
N ARG A 54 -9.98 12.47 -6.75
CA ARG A 54 -9.17 11.58 -5.91
C ARG A 54 -9.97 10.96 -4.79
N GLN A 55 -9.58 9.76 -4.41
CA GLN A 55 -10.08 9.07 -3.22
C GLN A 55 -8.92 8.79 -2.28
N LYS A 56 -9.18 8.94 -0.97
CA LYS A 56 -8.23 8.68 0.10
C LYS A 56 -8.61 7.39 0.81
N PHE A 57 -7.60 6.59 1.14
CA PHE A 57 -7.73 5.38 1.93
C PHE A 57 -6.77 5.45 3.10
N THR A 58 -7.27 5.17 4.30
CA THR A 58 -6.44 4.91 5.47
C THR A 58 -6.18 3.42 5.56
N VAL A 59 -4.91 3.03 5.55
CA VAL A 59 -4.45 1.65 5.72
C VAL A 59 -3.71 1.56 7.03
N LYS A 60 -4.14 0.67 7.92
CA LYS A 60 -3.37 0.33 9.12
C LYS A 60 -2.33 -0.73 8.74
N LEU A 61 -1.06 -0.39 8.85
CA LEU A 61 0.04 -1.35 8.77
C LEU A 61 0.40 -1.85 10.16
N ARG A 62 0.69 -3.14 10.28
CA ARG A 62 1.16 -3.74 11.53
C ARG A 62 2.25 -4.76 11.25
N ARG A 63 3.24 -4.80 12.14
CA ARG A 63 4.30 -5.80 12.19
C ARG A 63 3.87 -6.96 13.09
N GLU A 64 4.13 -8.19 12.64
CA GLU A 64 3.85 -9.41 13.41
C GLU A 64 5.04 -9.83 14.26
N ALA A 65 4.79 -10.71 15.23
CA ALA A 65 5.76 -11.01 16.28
C ALA A 65 6.96 -11.84 15.82
N VAL A 66 6.87 -12.61 14.71
CA VAL A 66 7.92 -13.37 13.97
C VAL A 66 7.26 -14.54 13.22
N PRO A 67 7.79 -14.99 12.06
CA PRO A 67 8.92 -14.45 11.31
C PRO A 67 8.59 -13.17 10.54
N GLN A 68 9.60 -12.30 10.40
CA GLN A 68 9.47 -11.01 9.71
C GLN A 68 10.74 -10.70 8.92
N SER A 69 10.58 -10.00 7.79
CA SER A 69 11.67 -9.33 7.11
C SER A 69 12.32 -8.27 8.02
N THR A 70 13.55 -7.89 7.73
CA THR A 70 14.33 -6.91 8.53
C THR A 70 14.83 -5.76 7.65
N GLY A 71 15.16 -4.63 8.29
CA GLY A 71 15.67 -3.45 7.59
C GLY A 71 14.65 -2.81 6.65
N VAL A 72 15.11 -2.16 5.59
CA VAL A 72 14.24 -1.46 4.63
C VAL A 72 13.67 -2.45 3.60
N GLN A 73 12.35 -2.46 3.48
CA GLN A 73 11.60 -3.27 2.53
C GLN A 73 10.72 -2.38 1.62
N LEU A 74 10.38 -2.89 0.44
CA LEU A 74 9.42 -2.27 -0.47
C LEU A 74 8.03 -2.86 -0.22
N ILE A 75 7.00 -2.03 -0.30
CA ILE A 75 5.60 -2.46 -0.44
C ILE A 75 5.11 -1.98 -1.82
N PRO A 76 5.24 -2.81 -2.86
CA PRO A 76 4.70 -2.51 -4.17
C PRO A 76 3.17 -2.55 -4.21
N PHE A 77 2.60 -1.79 -5.12
CA PHE A 77 1.19 -1.75 -5.45
C PHE A 77 0.93 -2.54 -6.74
N ASP A 78 0.31 -3.71 -6.64
CA ASP A 78 -0.18 -4.45 -7.81
C ASP A 78 -1.51 -3.85 -8.28
N ILE A 79 -1.45 -3.15 -9.41
CA ILE A 79 -2.52 -2.27 -9.89
C ILE A 79 -3.28 -2.95 -11.01
N THR A 80 -4.61 -2.95 -10.90
CA THR A 80 -5.55 -3.25 -11.98
C THR A 80 -6.49 -2.06 -12.15
N LEU A 81 -6.60 -1.55 -13.38
CA LEU A 81 -7.50 -0.43 -13.72
C LEU A 81 -8.43 -0.87 -14.83
N ASP A 82 -9.73 -0.65 -14.66
CA ASP A 82 -10.77 -0.99 -15.64
C ASP A 82 -10.62 -2.43 -16.20
N GLY A 83 -10.33 -3.39 -15.31
CA GLY A 83 -10.13 -4.81 -15.66
C GLY A 83 -8.77 -5.17 -16.26
N LYS A 84 -7.90 -4.19 -16.58
CA LYS A 84 -6.55 -4.44 -17.08
C LYS A 84 -5.53 -4.40 -15.95
N ARG A 85 -4.76 -5.48 -15.76
CA ARG A 85 -3.64 -5.51 -14.82
C ARG A 85 -2.42 -4.81 -15.39
N TYR A 86 -1.87 -3.87 -14.63
CA TYR A 86 -0.66 -3.10 -14.92
C TYR A 86 0.56 -3.59 -14.13
N GLY A 87 0.34 -4.39 -13.08
CA GLY A 87 1.40 -4.92 -12.23
C GLY A 87 1.89 -3.89 -11.21
N GLN A 88 3.15 -4.03 -10.79
CA GLN A 88 3.75 -3.27 -9.69
C GLN A 88 4.46 -2.01 -10.20
N LEU A 89 3.70 -0.93 -10.40
CA LEU A 89 4.22 0.32 -10.96
C LEU A 89 4.54 1.40 -9.93
N PHE A 90 4.08 1.23 -8.69
CA PHE A 90 4.29 2.16 -7.58
C PHE A 90 4.59 1.38 -6.32
N ASP A 91 5.26 2.02 -5.37
CA ASP A 91 5.64 1.43 -4.10
C ASP A 91 5.81 2.50 -3.03
N PHE A 92 6.00 2.05 -1.79
CA PHE A 92 6.58 2.85 -0.73
C PHE A 92 7.50 1.98 0.12
N LEU A 93 8.37 2.63 0.89
CA LEU A 93 9.31 1.96 1.78
C LEU A 93 8.71 1.72 3.16
N VAL A 94 8.91 0.54 3.72
CA VAL A 94 8.70 0.26 5.14
C VAL A 94 10.03 -0.08 5.79
N ARG A 95 10.35 0.57 6.91
CA ARG A 95 11.50 0.23 7.74
C ARG A 95 11.05 -0.72 8.84
N LEU A 96 11.67 -1.88 8.90
CA LEU A 96 11.47 -2.90 9.92
C LEU A 96 12.70 -2.95 10.84
N PRO A 97 12.61 -3.59 12.03
CA PRO A 97 13.77 -3.74 12.89
C PRO A 97 14.92 -4.42 12.15
N GLU A 98 16.15 -4.04 12.49
CA GLU A 98 17.34 -4.72 12.01
C GLU A 98 17.49 -6.10 12.68
N LYS A 99 18.27 -6.99 12.07
CA LYS A 99 18.73 -8.18 12.80
C LYS A 99 19.67 -7.72 13.94
N PRO A 100 19.56 -8.30 15.14
CA PRO A 100 20.51 -8.05 16.22
C PRO A 100 21.94 -8.46 15.83
#